data_AF-A0A3R7V2P9-F1
#
_entry.id   AF-A0A3R7V2P9-F1
#
_cell.length_a   1.000
_cell.length_b   1.000
_cell.length_c   1.000
_cell.angle_alpha   90.00
_cell.angle_beta   90.00
_cell.angle_gamma   90.00
#
_symmetry.space_group_name_H-M   'P 1'
#
loop_
_entity.id
_entity.type
_entity.pdbx_description
1 polymer ?
#
loop_
_entity_poly.entity_id
_entity_poly.type
_entity_poly.pdbx_seq_one_letter_code
_entity_poly.pdbx_strand_id
1 'polypeptide(L)'
;MMKIALVVTIISLSNPEKIPDITIPVYYNNAKECNSQLDFLKDTVNAEEFLDGEKNRMIRMKNREYHHQSYIFWSCVQTEKKLDSN
;
A
#
# COMPACT_ATOMS: atom_id res chain seq x y z
N MET A 1 -11.50 -17.02 -9.97
CA MET A 1 -10.18 -16.35 -9.99
C MET A 1 -10.07 -15.43 -8.81
N MET A 2 -8.98 -15.56 -8.06
CA MET A 2 -8.67 -14.72 -6.91
C MET A 2 -8.20 -13.35 -7.39
N LYS A 3 -8.77 -12.27 -6.86
CA LYS A 3 -8.35 -10.91 -7.19
C LYS A 3 -7.30 -10.45 -6.18
N ILE A 4 -6.48 -9.48 -6.60
CA ILE A 4 -5.46 -8.89 -5.74
C ILE A 4 -5.67 -7.38 -5.73
N ALA A 5 -5.84 -6.81 -4.56
CA ALA A 5 -5.97 -5.38 -4.36
C ALA A 5 -4.58 -4.75 -4.22
N LEU A 6 -4.33 -3.67 -4.96
CA LEU A 6 -3.30 -2.72 -4.56
C LEU A 6 -3.92 -1.87 -3.46
N VAL A 7 -3.32 -1.90 -2.27
CA VAL A 7 -3.75 -1.12 -1.10
C VAL A 7 -2.77 0.02 -0.89
N VAL A 8 -3.29 1.21 -0.60
CA VAL A 8 -2.50 2.39 -0.21
C VAL A 8 -2.86 2.76 1.22
N THR A 9 -1.86 2.85 2.08
CA THR A 9 -2.02 3.24 3.48
C THR A 9 -1.19 4.47 3.77
N ILE A 10 -1.81 5.52 4.31
CA ILE A 10 -1.14 6.76 4.68
C ILE A 10 -1.14 6.88 6.21
N ILE A 11 0.06 6.96 6.79
CA ILE A 11 0.26 7.12 8.23
C ILE A 11 0.82 8.51 8.49
N SER A 12 0.11 9.33 9.26
CA SER A 12 0.59 10.64 9.71
C SER A 12 1.65 10.48 10.79
N LEU A 13 2.83 11.03 10.57
CA LEU A 13 3.88 11.14 11.59
C LEU A 13 3.68 12.36 12.49
N SER A 14 3.02 13.41 11.97
CA SER A 14 2.67 14.60 12.75
C SER A 14 1.55 14.34 13.76
N ASN A 15 0.72 13.31 13.54
CA ASN A 15 -0.32 12.88 14.47
C ASN A 15 -0.46 11.34 14.43
N PRO A 16 0.40 10.60 15.17
CA PRO A 16 0.43 9.14 15.14
C PRO A 16 -0.82 8.46 15.68
N GLU A 17 -1.60 9.17 16.50
CA GLU A 17 -2.88 8.67 17.03
C GLU A 17 -4.00 8.74 15.99
N LYS A 18 -3.81 9.49 14.90
CA LYS A 18 -4.76 9.52 13.79
C LYS A 18 -4.81 8.14 13.13
N ILE A 19 -6.03 7.62 12.95
CA ILE A 19 -6.27 6.40 12.20
C ILE A 19 -5.63 6.53 10.80
N PRO A 20 -4.86 5.52 10.34
CA PRO A 20 -4.31 5.52 9.00
C PRO A 20 -5.38 5.61 7.92
N ASP A 21 -5.15 6.42 6.89
CA ASP A 21 -6.05 6.51 5.75
C ASP A 21 -5.73 5.35 4.80
N ILE A 22 -6.67 4.42 4.59
CA ILE A 22 -6.51 3.22 3.75
C ILE A 22 -7.42 3.33 2.52
N THR A 23 -6.87 3.09 1.33
CA THR A 23 -7.61 3.09 0.07
C THR A 23 -7.23 1.91 -0.81
N ILE A 24 -8.16 1.47 -1.65
CA ILE A 24 -7.94 0.40 -2.65
C ILE A 24 -8.08 1.03 -4.04
N PRO A 25 -7.00 1.53 -4.65
CA PRO A 25 -7.07 2.18 -5.96
C PRO A 25 -7.45 1.22 -7.09
N VAL A 26 -6.94 -0.02 -7.09
CA VAL A 26 -7.06 -0.93 -8.25
C VAL A 26 -7.07 -2.40 -7.81
N TYR A 27 -7.82 -3.23 -8.54
CA TYR A 27 -7.78 -4.69 -8.45
C TYR A 27 -7.11 -5.31 -9.69
N TYR A 28 -6.26 -6.30 -9.46
CA TYR A 28 -5.51 -7.05 -10.47
C TYR A 28 -5.98 -8.50 -10.54
N ASN A 29 -5.70 -9.17 -11.67
CA ASN A 29 -6.11 -10.56 -11.86
C ASN A 29 -5.19 -11.58 -11.19
N ASN A 30 -3.94 -11.19 -10.92
CA ASN A 30 -2.92 -12.05 -10.35
C ASN A 30 -1.80 -11.22 -9.69
N ALA A 31 -0.93 -11.91 -8.94
CA ALA A 31 0.11 -11.26 -8.15
C ALA A 31 1.17 -10.61 -9.03
N LYS A 32 1.43 -11.17 -10.21
CA LYS A 32 2.43 -10.65 -11.12
C LYS A 32 2.05 -9.26 -11.61
N GLU A 33 0.81 -9.07 -12.05
CA GLU A 33 0.31 -7.77 -12.51
C GLU A 33 0.38 -6.70 -11.40
N CYS A 34 -0.09 -7.04 -10.19
CA CYS A 34 -0.04 -6.10 -9.07
C CYS A 34 1.40 -5.74 -8.67
N ASN A 35 2.31 -6.73 -8.64
CA ASN A 35 3.71 -6.49 -8.34
C ASN A 35 4.40 -5.62 -9.41
N SER A 36 4.06 -5.79 -10.69
CA SER A 36 4.56 -4.89 -11.74
C SER A 36 4.10 -3.44 -11.53
N GLN A 37 2.91 -3.22 -10.98
CA GLN A 37 2.49 -1.88 -10.59
C GLN A 37 3.32 -1.34 -9.40
N LEU A 38 3.67 -2.19 -8.42
CA LEU A 38 4.56 -1.79 -7.34
C LEU A 38 5.95 -1.41 -7.85
N ASP A 39 6.50 -2.16 -8.81
CA ASP A 39 7.76 -1.80 -9.48
C ASP A 39 7.69 -0.42 -10.13
N PHE A 40 6.63 -0.18 -10.92
CA PHE A 40 6.41 1.11 -11.55
C PHE A 40 6.30 2.25 -10.53
N LEU A 41 5.53 2.06 -9.45
CA LEU A 41 5.35 3.07 -8.40
C LEU A 41 6.66 3.33 -7.66
N LYS A 42 7.40 2.28 -7.32
CA LYS A 42 8.70 2.38 -6.65
C LYS A 42 9.63 3.32 -7.39
N ASP A 43 9.77 3.10 -8.69
CA ASP A 43 10.66 3.90 -9.53
C ASP A 43 10.11 5.31 -9.77
N THR A 44 8.79 5.44 -9.95
CA THR A 44 8.13 6.74 -10.22
C THR A 44 8.22 7.70 -9.04
N VAL A 45 8.03 7.21 -7.81
CA VAL A 45 8.02 8.04 -6.61
C VAL A 45 9.29 7.90 -5.77
N ASN A 46 10.30 7.20 -6.27
CA ASN A 46 11.55 6.90 -5.57
C ASN A 46 11.30 6.34 -4.16
N ALA A 47 10.46 5.31 -4.07
CA ALA A 47 10.10 4.66 -2.82
C ALA A 47 11.10 3.56 -2.42
N GLU A 48 11.21 3.32 -1.12
CA GLU A 48 11.99 2.21 -0.56
C GLU A 48 11.15 0.92 -0.57
N GLU A 49 11.77 -0.20 -0.90
CA GLU A 49 11.14 -1.52 -0.85
C GLU A 49 11.55 -2.29 0.42
N PHE A 50 10.60 -3.00 1.01
CA PHE A 50 10.84 -3.90 2.14
C PHE A 50 9.77 -5.00 2.20
N LEU A 51 9.96 -5.95 3.11
CA LEU A 51 8.98 -7.01 3.40
C LEU A 51 8.35 -6.76 4.77
N ASP A 52 7.04 -7.01 4.89
CA ASP A 52 6.37 -7.00 6.19
C ASP A 52 6.66 -8.27 7.02
N GLY A 53 6.06 -8.36 8.21
CA GLY A 53 6.20 -9.53 9.09
C GLY A 53 5.69 -10.84 8.50
N GLU A 54 4.85 -10.78 7.47
CA GLU A 54 4.28 -11.93 6.75
C GLU A 54 4.99 -12.19 5.41
N LYS A 55 6.07 -11.45 5.13
CA LYS A 55 6.84 -11.49 3.87
C LYS A 55 6.07 -10.98 2.65
N ASN A 56 5.05 -10.15 2.85
CA ASN A 56 4.43 -9.42 1.75
C ASN A 56 5.34 -8.28 1.30
N ARG A 57 5.41 -8.09 -0.02
CA ARG A 57 6.18 -6.99 -0.61
C ARG A 57 5.46 -5.66 -0.37
N MET A 58 6.21 -4.70 0.14
CA MET A 58 5.74 -3.34 0.39
C MET A 58 6.72 -2.32 -0.20
N ILE A 59 6.19 -1.18 -0.64
CA ILE A 59 6.98 0.00 -0.93
C ILE A 59 6.53 1.15 -0.04
N ARG A 60 7.45 2.02 0.37
CA ARG A 60 7.20 3.17 1.24
C ARG A 60 7.87 4.42 0.69
N MET A 61 7.12 5.51 0.68
CA MET A 61 7.65 6.85 0.46
C MET A 61 7.41 7.70 1.71
N LYS A 62 8.43 8.48 2.11
CA LYS A 62 8.24 9.54 3.11
C LYS A 62 7.74 10.80 2.41
N ASN A 63 6.54 11.25 2.73
CA ASN A 63 6.07 12.57 2.31
C ASN A 63 6.40 13.60 3.40
N ARG A 64 7.00 14.73 2.99
CA ARG A 64 7.32 15.87 3.88
C ARG A 64 6.80 17.14 3.22
N GLU A 65 5.63 17.59 3.63
CA GLU A 65 5.12 18.91 3.30
C GLU A 65 5.26 19.82 4.52
N TYR A 66 5.37 21.13 4.29
CA TYR A 66 5.76 22.24 5.19
C TYR A 66 5.48 22.06 6.71
N HIS A 67 4.41 21.37 7.12
CA HIS A 67 4.14 20.94 8.52
C HIS A 67 3.56 19.51 8.69
N HIS A 68 3.37 18.76 7.60
CA HIS A 68 2.80 17.42 7.61
C HIS A 68 3.83 16.41 7.12
N GLN A 69 4.24 15.52 8.02
CA GLN A 69 5.03 14.36 7.65
C GLN A 69 4.12 13.13 7.65
N SER A 70 4.22 12.33 6.59
CA SER A 70 3.54 11.04 6.52
C SER A 70 4.42 10.00 5.85
N TYR A 71 4.09 8.73 6.12
CA TYR A 71 4.52 7.64 5.26
C TYR A 71 3.34 7.20 4.40
N ILE A 72 3.60 7.00 3.12
CA ILE A 72 2.67 6.36 2.21
C ILE A 72 3.22 4.98 1.91
N PHE A 73 2.40 3.96 2.11
CA PHE A 73 2.70 2.56 1.89
C PHE A 73 1.84 2.03 0.76
N TRP A 74 2.42 1.20 -0.11
CA TRP A 74 1.69 0.43 -1.09
C TRP A 74 2.01 -1.06 -0.93
N SER A 75 0.99 -1.90 -1.02
CA SER A 75 1.14 -3.36 -0.97
C SER A 75 0.08 -4.05 -1.83
N CYS A 76 0.42 -5.26 -2.28
CA CYS A 76 -0.49 -6.13 -3.01
C CYS A 76 -1.09 -7.15 -2.05
N VAL A 77 -2.39 -7.04 -1.79
CA VAL A 77 -3.10 -7.90 -0.84
C VAL A 77 -4.04 -8.83 -1.59
N GLN A 78 -3.96 -10.11 -1.26
CA GLN A 78 -4.89 -11.11 -1.75
C GLN A 78 -6.28 -10.86 -1.19
N THR A 79 -7.28 -10.65 -2.05
CA THR A 79 -8.65 -10.51 -1.59
C THR A 79 -9.32 -11.88 -1.65
N GLU A 80 -9.37 -12.57 -0.51
CA GLU A 80 -10.30 -13.68 -0.38
C GLU A 80 -11.74 -13.16 -0.40
N LYS A 81 -12.62 -13.91 -1.05
CA LYS A 81 -14.02 -13.56 -1.21
C LYS A 81 -14.72 -13.73 0.15
N LYS A 82 -14.71 -12.69 0.99
CA LYS A 82 -15.70 -12.38 2.05
C LYS A 82 -15.30 -11.08 2.78
N LEU A 83 -15.78 -9.95 2.28
CA LEU A 83 -16.22 -8.89 3.19
C LEU A 83 -17.62 -9.33 3.64
N ASP A 84 -17.69 -10.22 4.64
CA ASP A 84 -18.91 -10.33 5.42
C ASP A 84 -18.99 -9.04 6.23
N SER A 85 -19.75 -8.08 5.70
CA SER A 85 -20.23 -6.92 6.44
C SER A 85 -21.06 -7.43 7.61
N ASN A 86 -20.48 -7.44 8.80
CA ASN A 86 -21.24 -7.43 10.05
C ASN A 86 -21.65 -6.00 10.37
#